data_AF-A0A7S4CQE8-F1
#
_entry.id   AF-A0A7S4CQE8-F1
#
_cell.length_a   1.000
_cell.length_b   1.000
_cell.length_c   1.000
_cell.angle_alpha   90.00
_cell.angle_beta   90.00
_cell.angle_gamma   90.00
#
_symmetry.space_group_name_H-M   'P 1'
#
loop_
_entity.id
_entity.type
_entity.pdbx_description
1 polymer ?
#
loop_
_entity_poly.entity_id
_entity_poly.type
_entity_poly.pdbx_seq_one_letter_code
_entity_poly.pdbx_strand_id
1 'polypeptide(L)'
;NTSAVWAGVAPPERAARALTYLREHCDTPFGPLTAAQPHLTMTSYISPFASFRHLLALTRAGEGEAGLRMVQRLWGHMAEADPGDVFWEKVSPAGRAEAYWHLKCPRSFTSRVHGWAAG
;
A
#
# COMPACT_ATOMS: atom_id res chain seq x y z
N ASN A 1 3.67 -1.51 -11.56
CA ASN A 1 4.99 -2.04 -11.17
C ASN A 1 4.89 -3.35 -10.42
N THR A 2 4.36 -3.37 -9.19
CA THR A 2 4.28 -4.58 -8.33
C THR A 2 3.65 -5.78 -9.03
N SER A 3 2.51 -5.60 -9.71
CA SER A 3 1.85 -6.68 -10.45
C SER A 3 2.71 -7.28 -11.57
N ALA A 4 3.52 -6.46 -12.26
CA ALA A 4 4.39 -6.93 -13.34
C ALA A 4 5.58 -7.73 -12.82
N VAL A 5 6.12 -7.32 -11.66
CA VAL A 5 7.15 -8.07 -10.93
C VAL A 5 6.58 -9.41 -10.49
N TRP A 6 5.47 -9.39 -9.74
CA TRP A 6 4.86 -10.59 -9.19
C TRP A 6 4.41 -11.59 -10.27
N ALA A 7 3.80 -11.13 -11.36
CA ALA A 7 3.41 -11.98 -12.48
C ALA A 7 4.61 -12.55 -13.26
N GLY A 8 5.84 -12.06 -13.00
CA GLY A 8 7.04 -12.53 -13.70
C GLY A 8 7.18 -12.04 -15.14
N VAL A 9 6.36 -11.08 -15.56
CA VAL A 9 6.42 -10.51 -16.91
C VAL A 9 7.52 -9.45 -17.06
N ALA A 10 7.99 -8.88 -15.94
CA ALA A 10 9.15 -8.00 -15.92
C ALA A 10 10.45 -8.83 -15.83
N PRO A 11 11.42 -8.65 -16.76
CA PRO A 11 12.74 -9.26 -16.64
C PRO A 11 13.46 -8.85 -15.35
N PRO A 12 14.43 -9.64 -14.84
CA PRO A 12 15.06 -9.41 -13.53
C PRO A 12 15.57 -7.98 -13.31
N GLU A 13 16.30 -7.40 -14.26
CA GLU A 13 16.83 -6.03 -14.15
C GLU A 13 15.71 -4.98 -14.07
N ARG A 14 14.63 -5.17 -14.85
CA ARG A 14 13.48 -4.27 -14.84
C ARG A 14 12.67 -4.43 -13.56
N ALA A 15 12.57 -5.64 -13.04
CA ALA A 15 11.93 -5.91 -11.76
C ALA A 15 12.68 -5.24 -10.60
N ALA A 16 14.01 -5.39 -10.55
CA ALA A 16 14.87 -4.73 -9.57
C ALA A 16 14.70 -3.20 -9.62
N ARG A 17 14.82 -2.60 -10.81
CA ARG A 17 14.59 -1.15 -10.99
C ARG A 17 13.20 -0.70 -10.57
N ALA A 18 12.17 -1.49 -10.84
CA ALA A 18 10.81 -1.17 -10.47
C ALA A 18 10.62 -1.16 -8.94
N LEU A 19 11.23 -2.11 -8.22
CA LEU A 19 11.20 -2.16 -6.76
C LEU A 19 12.03 -1.02 -6.14
N THR A 20 13.20 -0.70 -6.71
CA THR A 20 14.00 0.47 -6.31
C THR A 20 13.20 1.77 -6.44
N TYR A 21 12.57 2.00 -7.59
CA TYR A 21 11.73 3.19 -7.81
C TYR A 21 10.60 3.30 -6.77
N LEU A 22 9.92 2.18 -6.47
CA LEU A 22 8.85 2.19 -5.46
C LEU A 22 9.39 2.52 -4.07
N ARG A 23 10.58 2.05 -3.72
CA ARG A 23 11.24 2.35 -2.44
C ARG A 23 11.62 3.83 -2.34
N GLU A 24 12.19 4.38 -3.40
CA GLU A 24 12.67 5.77 -3.43
C GLU A 24 11.54 6.80 -3.47
N HIS A 25 10.40 6.45 -4.08
CA HIS A 25 9.36 7.44 -4.37
C HIS A 25 8.00 7.18 -3.73
N CYS A 26 7.74 5.96 -3.24
CA CYS A 26 6.46 5.62 -2.65
C CYS A 26 6.56 5.17 -1.18
N ASP A 27 7.74 4.90 -0.64
CA ASP A 27 7.84 4.37 0.73
C ASP A 27 7.52 5.45 1.77
N THR A 28 6.77 5.08 2.80
CA THR A 28 6.42 5.95 3.93
C THR A 28 6.57 5.19 5.24
N PRO A 29 6.58 5.83 6.41
CA PRO A 29 6.62 5.12 7.69
C PRO A 29 5.50 4.07 7.89
N PHE A 30 4.36 4.20 7.20
CA PHE A 30 3.17 3.35 7.38
C PHE A 30 2.89 2.41 6.20
N GLY A 31 3.81 2.31 5.24
CA GLY A 31 3.66 1.48 4.04
C GLY A 31 3.76 2.27 2.73
N PRO A 32 3.69 1.59 1.58
CA PRO A 32 3.89 2.22 0.27
C PRO A 32 2.66 3.00 -0.18
N LEU A 33 2.89 4.18 -0.78
CA LEU A 33 1.88 4.92 -1.52
C LEU A 33 1.48 4.15 -2.79
N THR A 34 0.20 4.29 -3.17
CA THR A 34 -0.35 3.82 -4.43
C THR A 34 0.32 4.44 -5.65
N ALA A 35 0.80 5.69 -5.52
CA ALA A 35 1.54 6.41 -6.55
C ALA A 35 2.48 7.47 -5.92
N ALA A 36 3.62 7.72 -6.57
CA ALA A 36 4.59 8.75 -6.15
C ALA A 36 4.03 10.18 -6.25
N GLN A 37 3.16 10.41 -7.23
CA GLN A 37 2.49 11.70 -7.43
C GLN A 37 0.99 11.48 -7.52
N PRO A 38 0.18 12.39 -6.96
CA PRO A 38 -1.27 12.31 -7.06
C PRO A 38 -1.72 12.56 -8.50
N HIS A 39 -2.85 11.99 -8.88
CA HIS A 39 -3.53 12.21 -10.15
C HIS A 39 -4.85 12.98 -9.94
N LEU A 40 -5.38 13.60 -11.01
CA LEU A 40 -6.64 14.35 -10.98
C LEU A 40 -7.82 13.56 -10.41
N THR A 41 -7.83 12.24 -10.60
CA THR A 41 -8.91 11.34 -10.21
C THR A 41 -8.59 10.50 -8.98
N MET A 42 -7.33 10.51 -8.51
CA MET A 42 -6.92 9.67 -7.39
C MET A 42 -5.69 10.26 -6.69
N THR A 43 -5.82 10.52 -5.40
CA THR A 43 -4.71 10.97 -4.55
C THR A 43 -3.66 9.88 -4.37
N SER A 44 -2.46 10.25 -3.93
CA SER A 44 -1.50 9.29 -3.36
C SER A 44 -1.89 8.97 -1.92
N TYR A 45 -2.09 7.69 -1.63
CA TYR A 45 -2.43 7.18 -0.29
C TYR A 45 -1.87 5.77 -0.12
N ILE A 46 -1.93 5.22 1.08
CA ILE A 46 -1.52 3.85 1.36
C ILE A 46 -2.77 2.96 1.30
N SER A 47 -2.72 1.94 0.46
CA SER A 47 -3.80 0.98 0.29
C SER A 47 -3.31 -0.40 0.73
N PRO A 48 -3.93 -1.06 1.72
CA PRO A 48 -3.61 -2.44 2.05
C PRO A 48 -3.76 -3.40 0.87
N PHE A 49 -4.75 -3.20 0.01
CA PHE A 49 -4.90 -3.97 -1.23
C PHE A 49 -3.69 -3.83 -2.17
N ALA A 50 -3.25 -2.60 -2.45
CA ALA A 50 -2.07 -2.37 -3.30
C ALA A 50 -0.78 -2.85 -2.61
N SER A 51 -0.70 -2.70 -1.29
CA SER A 51 0.44 -3.12 -0.48
C SER A 51 0.56 -4.64 -0.44
N PHE A 52 -0.54 -5.38 -0.42
CA PHE A 52 -0.51 -6.84 -0.57
C PHE A 52 0.12 -7.27 -1.90
N ARG A 53 -0.22 -6.59 -3.01
CA ARG A 53 0.45 -6.84 -4.30
C ARG A 53 1.94 -6.51 -4.26
N HIS A 54 2.34 -5.48 -3.50
CA HIS A 54 3.75 -5.17 -3.27
C HIS A 54 4.42 -6.28 -2.45
N LEU A 55 3.75 -6.82 -1.44
CA LEU A 55 4.28 -7.90 -0.61
C LEU A 55 4.58 -9.13 -1.46
N LEU A 56 3.64 -9.52 -2.32
CA LEU A 56 3.82 -10.62 -3.27
C LEU A 56 4.99 -10.38 -4.25
N ALA A 57 5.20 -9.13 -4.68
CA ALA A 57 6.33 -8.75 -5.52
C ALA A 57 7.67 -8.88 -4.78
N LEU A 58 7.75 -8.43 -3.52
CA LEU A 58 8.94 -8.55 -2.68
C LEU A 58 9.29 -10.02 -2.42
N THR A 59 8.29 -10.86 -2.10
CA THR A 59 8.49 -12.30 -1.91
C THR A 59 9.06 -12.94 -3.17
N ARG A 60 8.52 -12.62 -4.35
CA ARG A 60 9.05 -13.15 -5.62
C ARG A 60 10.48 -12.68 -5.91
N ALA A 61 10.83 -11.46 -5.51
CA ALA A 61 12.16 -10.91 -5.68
C ALA A 61 13.18 -11.42 -4.64
N GLY A 62 12.76 -12.27 -3.69
CA GLY A 62 13.63 -12.74 -2.60
C GLY A 62 13.84 -11.70 -1.49
N GLU A 63 13.05 -10.63 -1.45
CA GLU A 63 13.17 -9.54 -0.48
C GLU A 63 12.26 -9.75 0.76
N GLY A 64 12.26 -10.97 1.32
CA GLY A 64 11.34 -11.37 2.39
C GLY A 64 11.42 -10.48 3.64
N GLU A 65 12.61 -10.05 4.05
CA GLU A 65 12.77 -9.14 5.19
C GLU A 65 12.13 -7.76 4.95
N ALA A 66 12.24 -7.23 3.72
CA ALA A 66 11.58 -5.98 3.36
C ALA A 66 10.05 -6.15 3.38
N GLY A 67 9.57 -7.33 2.96
CA GLY A 67 8.17 -7.72 3.08
C GLY A 67 7.68 -7.72 4.54
N LEU A 68 8.42 -8.36 5.44
CA LEU A 68 8.07 -8.39 6.88
C LEU A 68 8.04 -6.99 7.50
N ARG A 69 9.03 -6.14 7.20
CA ARG A 69 9.03 -4.75 7.66
C ARG A 69 7.83 -3.97 7.13
N MET A 70 7.38 -4.25 5.90
CA MET A 70 6.17 -3.62 5.37
C MET A 70 4.90 -4.12 6.08
N VAL A 71 4.82 -5.42 6.40
CA VAL A 71 3.70 -5.98 7.17
C VAL A 71 3.57 -5.27 8.53
N GLN A 72 4.69 -5.12 9.25
CA GLN A 72 4.73 -4.43 10.54
C GLN A 72 4.30 -2.96 10.43
N ARG A 73 4.85 -2.21 9.46
CA ARG A 73 4.57 -0.78 9.29
C ARG A 73 3.11 -0.48 8.90
N LEU A 74 2.47 -1.36 8.16
CA LEU A 74 1.10 -1.13 7.69
C LEU A 74 0.07 -1.84 8.57
N TRP A 75 0.10 -3.17 8.59
CA TRP A 75 -0.90 -3.95 9.31
C TRP A 75 -0.66 -3.95 10.82
N GLY A 76 0.61 -4.00 11.26
CA GLY A 76 0.96 -3.82 12.66
C GLY A 76 0.49 -2.46 13.18
N HIS A 77 0.77 -1.39 12.45
CA HIS A 77 0.29 -0.04 12.77
C HIS A 77 -1.25 0.04 12.86
N MET A 78 -1.99 -0.53 11.91
CA MET A 78 -3.45 -0.55 11.98
C MET A 78 -3.96 -1.30 13.22
N ALA A 79 -3.36 -2.45 13.53
CA ALA A 79 -3.73 -3.25 14.69
C ALA A 79 -3.45 -2.53 16.03
N GLU A 80 -2.36 -1.76 16.10
CA GLU A 80 -2.00 -0.97 17.30
C GLU A 80 -2.86 0.30 17.43
N ALA A 81 -3.10 1.01 16.33
CA ALA A 81 -3.78 2.30 16.35
C ALA A 81 -5.31 2.18 16.55
N ASP A 82 -5.90 1.04 16.16
CA ASP A 82 -7.35 0.84 16.22
C ASP A 82 -7.69 -0.66 16.28
N PRO A 83 -7.63 -1.27 17.48
CA PRO A 83 -7.85 -2.71 17.64
C PRO A 83 -9.32 -3.13 17.43
N GLY A 84 -10.26 -2.18 17.34
CA GLY A 84 -11.69 -2.46 17.20
C GLY A 84 -12.17 -2.44 15.75
N ASP A 85 -11.76 -1.44 14.97
CA ASP A 85 -12.06 -1.32 13.55
C ASP A 85 -10.80 -1.54 12.71
N VAL A 86 -10.21 -2.73 12.85
CA VAL A 86 -9.00 -3.14 12.12
C VAL A 86 -9.28 -3.38 10.63
N PHE A 87 -8.25 -3.20 9.79
CA PHE A 87 -8.29 -3.37 8.32
C PHE A 87 -8.95 -2.23 7.55
N TRP A 88 -8.38 -1.04 7.70
CA TRP A 88 -8.83 0.14 6.98
C TRP A 88 -8.64 -0.01 5.47
N GLU A 89 -9.63 0.45 4.70
CA GLU A 89 -9.57 0.45 3.25
C GLU A 89 -8.44 1.33 2.71
N LYS A 90 -8.24 2.47 3.38
CA LYS A 90 -7.36 3.55 2.95
C LYS A 90 -6.70 4.19 4.16
N VAL A 91 -5.38 4.29 4.09
CA VAL A 91 -4.54 4.94 5.10
C VAL A 91 -3.88 6.17 4.46
N SER A 92 -3.98 7.30 5.14
CA SER A 92 -3.27 8.52 4.74
C SER A 92 -1.75 8.33 4.87
N PRO A 93 -0.93 9.14 4.17
CA PRO A 93 0.53 9.15 4.37
C PRO A 93 0.96 9.42 5.83
N ALA A 94 0.06 9.97 6.66
CA ALA A 94 0.27 10.23 8.08
C ALA A 94 -0.22 9.08 8.99
N GLY A 95 -0.57 7.91 8.44
CA GLY A 95 -0.91 6.72 9.22
C GLY A 95 -2.31 6.73 9.83
N ARG A 96 -3.24 7.54 9.32
CA ARG A 96 -4.64 7.56 9.79
C ARG A 96 -5.58 7.02 8.74
N ALA A 97 -6.66 6.35 9.16
CA ALA A 97 -7.80 6.06 8.27
C ALA A 97 -8.26 7.35 7.57
N GLU A 98 -8.44 7.30 6.24
CA GLU A 98 -8.73 8.49 5.44
C GLU A 98 -9.86 8.26 4.44
N ALA A 99 -10.88 9.10 4.46
CA ALA A 99 -11.97 9.08 3.49
C ALA A 99 -11.53 9.54 2.07
N TYR A 100 -12.32 9.22 1.04
CA TYR A 100 -12.08 9.69 -0.34
C TYR A 100 -12.63 11.11 -0.58
N TRP A 101 -12.08 12.09 0.14
CA TRP A 101 -12.56 13.48 0.12
C TRP A 101 -12.51 14.14 -1.27
N HIS A 102 -11.63 13.68 -2.17
CA HIS A 102 -11.45 14.23 -3.52
C HIS A 102 -12.55 13.84 -4.52
N LEU A 103 -13.41 12.88 -4.19
CA LEU A 103 -14.47 12.43 -5.11
C LEU A 103 -15.67 13.38 -5.21
N LYS A 104 -15.64 14.56 -4.58
CA LYS A 104 -16.77 15.51 -4.46
C LYS A 104 -18.09 14.84 -4.03
N CYS A 105 -18.01 13.68 -3.39
CA CYS A 105 -19.16 13.03 -2.78
C CYS A 105 -19.35 13.61 -1.38
N PRO A 106 -20.48 14.28 -1.09
CA PRO A 106 -20.75 14.86 0.24
C PRO A 106 -20.84 13.82 1.37
N ARG A 107 -20.77 12.52 1.03
CA ARG A 107 -20.67 11.38 1.97
C ARG A 107 -19.51 10.46 1.60
N SER A 108 -18.32 10.98 1.25
CA SER A 108 -17.18 10.08 1.02
C SER A 108 -16.84 9.36 2.34
N PHE A 109 -16.81 8.04 2.32
CA PHE A 109 -16.44 7.20 3.45
C PHE A 109 -15.20 6.38 3.10
N THR A 110 -14.51 5.89 4.12
CA THR A 110 -13.56 4.78 4.01
C THR A 110 -14.10 3.68 4.90
N SER A 111 -14.09 2.44 4.42
CA SER A 111 -14.42 1.32 5.30
C SER A 111 -13.28 1.10 6.29
N ARG A 112 -13.61 0.97 7.58
CA ARG A 112 -12.62 0.63 8.62
C ARG A 112 -12.48 -0.87 8.84
N VAL A 113 -13.36 -1.68 8.25
CA VAL A 113 -13.35 -3.15 8.28
C VAL A 113 -13.44 -3.69 6.86
N HIS A 114 -12.49 -3.30 6.01
CA HIS A 114 -12.56 -3.58 4.58
C HIS A 114 -11.92 -4.94 4.26
N GLY A 115 -12.68 -5.87 3.66
CA GLY A 115 -12.23 -7.24 3.42
C GLY A 115 -10.93 -7.36 2.63
N TRP A 116 -10.70 -6.47 1.64
CA TRP A 116 -9.44 -6.46 0.88
C TRP A 116 -8.20 -6.04 1.66
N ALA A 117 -8.38 -5.55 2.90
CA ALA A 117 -7.29 -5.09 3.74
C ALA A 117 -6.76 -6.21 4.63
N ALA A 118 -7.44 -7.37 4.67
CA ALA A 118 -6.96 -8.59 5.32
C ALA A 118 -6.02 -9.44 4.45
N GLY A 119 -5.70 -8.97 3.24
CA GLY A 119 -4.86 -9.69 2.26
C GLY A 119 -3.50 -10.10 2.79
#